data_AF-A0A6I4YN76-F1
#
_entry.id   AF-A0A6I4YN76-F1
#
_cell.length_a   1.000
_cell.length_b   1.000
_cell.length_c   1.000
_cell.angle_alpha   90.00
_cell.angle_beta   90.00
_cell.angle_gamma   90.00
#
_symmetry.space_group_name_H-M   'P 1'
#
loop_
_entity.id
_entity.type
_entity.pdbx_description
1 polymer ?
#
loop_
_entity_poly.entity_id
_entity_poly.type
_entity_poly.pdbx_seq_one_letter_code
_entity_poly.pdbx_strand_id
1 'polypeptide(L)'
;MEPMVIIPLPSGLLQIGTLISSGIQTSIENFENWTDVTRWQERNKIRLGCFVAKRAVLPIEEDILTAALTGCQYNALLQITGKTPRWLRPVVKRLEKDGLISVSPDVGSKERTVSTLPAGRALLKEISHIREGAI
;
A
#
# COMPACT_ATOMS: atom_id res chain seq x y z
N MET A 1 4.80 16.61 3.09
CA MET A 1 4.84 16.14 1.68
C MET A 1 3.62 15.26 1.50
N GLU A 2 2.76 15.59 0.55
CA GLU A 2 1.57 14.81 0.25
C GLU A 2 1.98 13.49 -0.41
N PRO A 3 1.32 12.36 -0.08
CA PRO A 3 1.66 11.09 -0.70
C PRO A 3 1.24 11.07 -2.18
N MET A 4 2.09 10.49 -3.01
CA MET A 4 1.86 10.34 -4.43
C MET A 4 1.53 8.88 -4.76
N VAL A 5 0.67 8.68 -5.76
CA VAL A 5 0.16 7.37 -6.18
C VAL A 5 0.19 7.24 -7.69
N ILE A 6 0.29 6.00 -8.17
CA ILE A 6 0.01 5.64 -9.56
C ILE A 6 -1.47 5.31 -9.72
N ILE A 7 -2.08 5.83 -10.76
CA ILE A 7 -3.46 5.60 -11.17
C ILE A 7 -3.45 4.84 -12.51
N PRO A 8 -3.91 3.59 -12.55
CA PRO A 8 -4.11 2.90 -13.83
C PRO A 8 -5.29 3.53 -14.58
N LEU A 9 -5.07 3.87 -15.86
CA LEU A 9 -6.08 4.46 -16.72
C LEU A 9 -6.74 3.39 -17.61
N PRO A 10 -7.99 3.60 -18.07
CA PRO A 10 -8.64 2.70 -19.02
C PRO A 10 -7.88 2.51 -20.34
N SER A 11 -6.98 3.43 -20.68
CA SER A 11 -6.09 3.32 -21.84
C SER A 11 -4.93 2.34 -21.65
N GLY A 12 -4.75 1.78 -20.46
CA GLY A 12 -3.57 0.98 -20.09
C GLY A 12 -2.37 1.82 -19.62
N LEU A 13 -2.46 3.15 -19.70
CA LEU A 13 -1.41 4.04 -19.18
C LEU A 13 -1.46 4.15 -17.65
N LEU A 14 -0.33 4.50 -17.05
CA LEU A 14 -0.17 4.75 -15.63
C LEU A 14 0.08 6.24 -15.38
N GLN A 15 -0.82 6.91 -14.66
CA GLN A 15 -0.73 8.34 -14.38
C GLN A 15 -0.29 8.61 -12.94
N ILE A 16 0.56 9.61 -12.73
CA ILE A 16 0.88 10.07 -11.38
C ILE A 16 -0.25 10.94 -10.84
N GLY A 17 -0.63 10.71 -9.59
CA GLY A 17 -1.50 11.61 -8.83
C GLY A 17 -0.93 11.94 -7.45
N THR A 18 -1.26 13.12 -6.95
CA THR A 18 -1.01 13.53 -5.57
C THR A 18 -2.29 13.39 -4.77
N LEU A 19 -2.23 12.68 -3.64
CA LEU A 19 -3.36 12.52 -2.74
C LEU A 19 -3.51 13.78 -1.87
N ILE A 20 -4.60 14.49 -2.10
CA ILE A 20 -5.00 15.70 -1.37
C ILE A 20 -6.25 15.43 -0.53
N SER A 21 -6.63 16.37 0.33
CA SER A 21 -7.80 16.21 1.22
C SER A 21 -9.12 15.98 0.48
N SER A 22 -9.26 16.49 -0.75
CA SER A 22 -10.46 16.38 -1.58
C SER A 22 -10.44 15.20 -2.56
N GLY A 23 -9.37 14.39 -2.59
CA GLY A 23 -9.23 13.27 -3.52
C GLY A 23 -7.84 13.19 -4.11
N ILE A 24 -7.76 12.96 -5.43
CA ILE A 24 -6.48 12.86 -6.15
C ILE A 24 -6.41 13.96 -7.20
N GLN A 25 -5.33 14.75 -7.12
CA GLN A 25 -4.97 15.69 -8.17
C GLN A 25 -3.99 15.00 -9.12
N THR A 26 -4.41 14.78 -10.37
CA THR A 26 -3.61 14.11 -11.39
C THR A 26 -2.56 15.03 -11.99
N SER A 27 -1.35 14.52 -12.23
CA SER A 27 -0.33 15.21 -13.02
C SER A 27 -0.51 14.90 -14.52
N ILE A 28 0.21 15.61 -15.39
CA ILE A 28 0.22 15.36 -16.85
C ILE A 28 1.14 14.17 -17.20
N GLU A 29 1.98 13.72 -16.28
CA GLU A 29 2.97 12.67 -16.54
C GLU A 29 2.30 11.28 -16.54
N ASN A 30 2.44 10.58 -17.67
CA ASN A 30 1.94 9.24 -17.89
C ASN A 30 3.10 8.29 -18.22
N PHE A 31 2.96 7.03 -17.83
CA PHE A 31 3.89 5.96 -18.15
C PHE A 31 3.19 4.84 -18.90
N GLU A 32 3.92 4.18 -19.78
CA GLU A 32 3.40 3.05 -20.56
C GLU A 32 3.42 1.74 -19.76
N ASN A 33 4.32 1.63 -18.77
CA ASN A 33 4.54 0.42 -18.01
C ASN A 33 5.17 0.73 -16.64
N TRP A 34 5.24 -0.27 -15.77
CA TRP A 34 5.79 -0.12 -14.43
C TRP A 34 7.33 0.03 -14.38
N THR A 35 8.04 -0.38 -15.44
CA THR A 35 9.49 -0.14 -15.53
C THR A 35 9.79 1.35 -15.59
N ASP A 36 9.00 2.12 -16.35
CA ASP A 36 9.15 3.57 -16.42
C ASP A 36 8.76 4.26 -15.11
N VAL A 37 7.72 3.77 -14.43
CA VAL A 37 7.38 4.18 -13.06
C VAL A 37 8.57 3.96 -12.14
N THR A 38 9.21 2.79 -12.19
CA THR A 38 10.34 2.44 -11.32
C THR A 38 11.52 3.38 -11.54
N ARG A 39 11.89 3.65 -12.79
CA ARG A 39 12.94 4.62 -13.14
C ARG A 39 12.60 6.03 -12.63
N TRP A 40 11.34 6.43 -12.74
CA TRP A 40 10.89 7.72 -12.23
C TRP A 40 11.01 7.79 -10.71
N GLN A 41 10.61 6.75 -9.99
CA GLN A 41 10.72 6.65 -8.52
C GLN A 41 12.17 6.77 -8.06
N GLU A 42 13.09 6.07 -8.74
CA GLU A 42 14.52 6.12 -8.46
C GLU A 42 15.09 7.52 -8.68
N ARG A 43 14.79 8.13 -9.83
CA ARG A 43 15.23 9.50 -10.18
C ARG A 43 14.75 10.52 -9.16
N ASN A 44 13.51 10.41 -8.70
CA ASN A 44 12.89 11.36 -7.78
C ASN A 44 13.06 11.01 -6.30
N LYS A 45 13.60 9.83 -5.98
CA LYS A 45 13.74 9.29 -4.61
C LYS A 45 12.40 9.26 -3.87
N ILE A 46 11.32 8.94 -4.57
CA ILE A 46 9.95 8.84 -4.05
C ILE A 46 9.43 7.43 -4.31
N ARG A 47 8.82 6.81 -3.29
CA ARG A 47 8.06 5.57 -3.45
C ARG A 47 6.58 5.92 -3.58
N LEU A 48 6.00 5.59 -4.72
CA LEU A 48 4.60 5.82 -5.06
C LEU A 48 3.73 4.71 -4.48
N GLY A 49 2.56 5.09 -3.98
CA GLY A 49 1.48 4.14 -3.72
C GLY A 49 0.75 3.77 -5.02
N CYS A 50 -0.31 2.98 -4.90
CA CYS A 50 -1.18 2.62 -6.02
C CYS A 50 -2.62 3.01 -5.70
N PHE A 51 -3.33 3.60 -6.65
CA PHE A 51 -4.76 3.82 -6.56
C PHE A 51 -5.49 2.64 -7.19
N VAL A 52 -6.09 1.81 -6.35
CA VAL A 52 -6.77 0.55 -6.72
C VAL A 52 -8.06 0.42 -5.93
N ALA A 53 -9.06 -0.26 -6.49
CA ALA A 53 -10.38 -0.42 -5.85
C ALA A 53 -10.95 0.88 -5.22
N LYS A 54 -10.79 2.03 -5.89
CA LYS A 54 -11.21 3.37 -5.42
C LYS A 54 -10.55 3.85 -4.11
N ARG A 55 -9.39 3.30 -3.74
CA ARG A 55 -8.59 3.75 -2.60
C ARG A 55 -7.13 3.92 -2.97
N ALA A 56 -6.47 4.87 -2.33
CA ALA A 56 -5.02 4.93 -2.32
C ALA A 56 -4.50 3.85 -1.35
N VAL A 57 -3.68 2.94 -1.87
CA VAL A 57 -2.86 2.02 -1.07
C VAL A 57 -1.46 2.61 -1.03
N LEU A 58 -1.09 3.16 0.13
CA LEU A 58 0.22 3.77 0.31
C LEU A 58 1.30 2.69 0.42
N PRO A 59 2.57 3.01 0.08
CA PRO A 59 3.66 2.01 0.14
C PRO A 59 3.76 1.29 1.48
N ILE A 60 3.55 2.04 2.56
CA ILE A 60 3.59 1.51 3.92
C ILE A 60 2.42 0.58 4.26
N GLU A 61 1.25 0.83 3.66
CA GLU A 61 0.09 -0.05 3.82
C GLU A 61 0.32 -1.34 3.05
N GLU A 62 0.88 -1.22 1.84
CA GLU A 62 1.28 -2.37 1.03
C GLU A 62 2.33 -3.24 1.75
N ASP A 63 3.33 -2.64 2.38
CA ASP A 63 4.34 -3.37 3.18
C ASP A 63 3.69 -4.16 4.32
N ILE A 64 2.74 -3.53 5.05
CA ILE A 64 2.01 -4.18 6.14
C ILE A 64 1.16 -5.34 5.60
N LEU A 65 0.40 -5.10 4.53
CA LEU A 65 -0.45 -6.12 3.92
C LEU A 65 0.37 -7.31 3.41
N THR A 66 1.54 -7.05 2.84
CA THR A 66 2.45 -8.08 2.34
C THR A 66 3.05 -8.88 3.48
N ALA A 67 3.57 -8.21 4.51
CA ALA A 67 4.15 -8.85 5.69
C ALA A 67 3.13 -9.70 6.45
N ALA A 68 1.87 -9.28 6.48
CA ALA A 68 0.79 -9.96 7.18
C ALA A 68 0.10 -11.07 6.36
N LEU A 69 0.55 -11.38 5.13
CA LEU A 69 -0.08 -12.41 4.27
C LEU A 69 -0.23 -13.77 4.95
N THR A 70 0.80 -14.19 5.69
CA THR A 70 0.84 -15.46 6.43
C THR A 70 0.59 -15.28 7.94
N GLY A 71 0.24 -14.07 8.37
CA GLY A 71 0.29 -13.67 9.78
C GLY A 71 1.71 -13.29 10.20
N CYS A 72 1.84 -12.16 10.88
CA CYS A 72 3.10 -11.71 11.47
C CYS A 72 2.86 -11.01 12.81
N GLN A 73 3.88 -11.00 13.66
CA GLN A 73 3.81 -10.25 14.92
C GLN A 73 3.85 -8.74 14.65
N TYR A 74 3.13 -7.97 15.46
CA TYR A 74 3.14 -6.50 15.37
C TYR A 74 4.58 -5.93 15.49
N ASN A 75 5.43 -6.58 16.29
CA ASN A 75 6.84 -6.18 16.43
C ASN A 75 7.64 -6.41 15.14
N ALA A 76 7.33 -7.46 14.36
CA ALA A 76 7.93 -7.68 13.05
C ALA A 76 7.54 -6.55 12.07
N LEU A 77 6.29 -6.07 12.11
CA LEU A 77 5.87 -4.93 11.30
C LEU A 77 6.67 -3.66 11.62
N LEU A 78 7.03 -3.42 12.89
CA LEU A 78 7.88 -2.27 13.25
C LEU A 78 9.25 -2.35 12.59
N GLN A 79 9.83 -3.55 12.52
CA GLN A 79 11.12 -3.78 11.86
C GLN A 79 11.02 -3.61 10.34
N ILE A 80 10.02 -4.22 9.72
CA ILE A 80 9.80 -4.16 8.26
C ILE A 80 9.57 -2.73 7.79
N THR A 81 8.74 -1.99 8.53
CA THR A 81 8.35 -0.62 8.16
C THR A 81 9.38 0.44 8.60
N GLY A 82 10.27 0.10 9.54
CA GLY A 82 11.17 1.05 10.20
C GLY A 82 10.42 2.15 10.95
N LYS A 83 9.15 1.95 11.31
CA LYS A 83 8.31 2.96 11.97
C LYS A 83 8.17 2.70 13.46
N THR A 84 7.99 3.78 14.22
CA THR A 84 7.73 3.68 15.65
C THR A 84 6.31 3.19 15.92
N PRO A 85 6.05 2.57 17.10
CA PRO A 85 4.70 2.14 17.47
C PRO A 85 3.65 3.25 17.40
N ARG A 86 4.02 4.47 17.81
CA ARG A 86 3.14 5.65 17.77
C ARG A 86 2.69 5.98 16.35
N TRP A 87 3.58 5.80 15.37
CA TRP A 87 3.30 6.09 13.97
C TRP A 87 2.54 4.95 13.30
N LEU A 88 2.92 3.70 13.57
CA LEU A 88 2.35 2.52 12.91
C LEU A 88 0.93 2.19 13.42
N ARG A 89 0.66 2.44 14.71
CA ARG A 89 -0.62 2.05 15.35
C ARG A 89 -1.86 2.67 14.69
N PRO A 90 -1.90 3.97 14.35
CA PRO A 90 -3.01 4.54 13.59
C PRO A 90 -3.21 3.90 12.21
N VAL A 91 -2.13 3.53 11.51
CA VAL A 91 -2.20 2.90 10.19
C VAL A 91 -2.79 1.50 10.31
N VAL A 92 -2.28 0.68 11.22
CA VAL A 92 -2.79 -0.67 11.48
C VAL A 92 -4.27 -0.62 11.89
N LYS A 93 -4.65 0.29 12.80
CA LYS A 93 -6.06 0.47 13.17
C LYS A 93 -6.96 0.86 12.00
N ARG A 94 -6.47 1.69 11.06
CA ARG A 94 -7.22 2.06 9.86
C ARG A 94 -7.39 0.86 8.93
N LEU A 95 -6.32 0.11 8.66
CA LEU A 95 -6.38 -1.09 7.82
C LEU A 95 -7.30 -2.16 8.43
N GLU A 96 -7.32 -2.29 9.76
CA GLU A 96 -8.25 -3.17 10.48
C GLU A 96 -9.69 -2.69 10.33
N LYS A 97 -9.95 -1.39 10.52
CA LYS A 97 -11.28 -0.79 10.33
C LYS A 97 -11.79 -0.94 8.89
N ASP A 98 -10.89 -0.84 7.91
CA ASP A 98 -11.18 -1.02 6.49
C ASP A 98 -11.39 -2.50 6.11
N GLY A 99 -11.25 -3.44 7.06
CA GLY A 99 -11.43 -4.87 6.82
C GLY A 99 -10.33 -5.51 5.96
N LEU A 100 -9.15 -4.87 5.88
CA LEU A 100 -8.03 -5.38 5.09
C LEU A 100 -7.10 -6.30 5.87
N ILE A 101 -7.05 -6.12 7.18
CA ILE A 101 -6.29 -6.96 8.12
C ILE A 101 -7.13 -7.28 9.34
N SER A 102 -6.76 -8.34 10.06
CA SER A 102 -7.20 -8.61 11.41
C SER A 102 -6.03 -8.47 12.39
N VAL A 103 -6.33 -8.03 13.61
CA VAL A 103 -5.35 -8.00 14.71
C VAL A 103 -5.89 -8.85 15.85
N SER A 104 -5.28 -10.01 16.08
CA SER A 104 -5.64 -10.92 17.17
C SER A 104 -4.56 -10.93 18.26
N PRO A 105 -4.94 -11.11 19.53
CA PRO A 105 -3.97 -11.48 20.55
C PRO A 105 -3.40 -12.86 20.21
N ASP A 106 -2.08 -13.00 20.39
CA ASP A 106 -1.43 -14.29 20.24
C ASP A 106 -1.56 -15.10 21.54
N VAL A 107 -2.09 -16.32 21.44
CA VAL A 107 -2.42 -17.13 22.62
C VAL A 107 -1.13 -17.64 23.24
N GLY A 108 -0.74 -17.08 24.38
CA GLY A 108 0.50 -17.44 25.09
C GLY A 108 1.58 -16.36 25.02
N SER A 109 1.35 -15.23 24.33
CA SER A 109 2.24 -14.08 24.35
C SER A 109 1.48 -12.77 24.65
N LYS A 110 2.20 -11.72 25.06
CA LYS A 110 1.64 -10.36 25.14
C LYS A 110 1.61 -9.68 23.77
N GLU A 111 2.00 -10.38 22.72
CA GLU A 111 2.08 -9.84 21.37
C GLU A 111 0.75 -9.98 20.62
N ARG A 112 0.65 -9.23 19.52
CA ARG A 112 -0.51 -9.25 18.64
C ARG A 112 -0.07 -9.76 17.29
N THR A 113 -0.84 -10.68 16.73
CA THR A 113 -0.67 -11.18 15.39
C THR A 113 -1.54 -10.35 14.44
N VAL A 114 -0.93 -9.91 13.35
CA VAL A 114 -1.57 -9.17 12.27
C VAL A 114 -1.64 -10.08 11.05
N SER A 115 -2.83 -10.25 10.49
CA SER A 115 -3.07 -11.12 9.34
C SER A 115 -3.86 -10.41 8.24
N THR A 116 -3.46 -10.57 6.99
CA THR A 116 -4.14 -9.97 5.83
C THR A 116 -5.41 -10.74 5.48
N LEU A 117 -6.53 -10.03 5.48
CA LEU A 117 -7.86 -10.54 5.15
C LEU A 117 -8.06 -10.65 3.63
N PRO A 118 -9.11 -11.35 3.14
CA PRO A 118 -9.37 -11.52 1.72
C PRO A 118 -9.41 -10.20 0.93
N ALA A 119 -10.01 -9.15 1.49
CA ALA A 119 -10.03 -7.83 0.85
C ALA A 119 -8.62 -7.22 0.69
N GLY A 120 -7.76 -7.37 1.71
CA GLY A 120 -6.36 -6.93 1.63
C GLY A 120 -5.56 -7.73 0.59
N ARG A 121 -5.81 -9.04 0.48
CA ARG A 121 -5.19 -9.89 -0.56
C ARG A 121 -5.63 -9.51 -1.97
N ALA A 122 -6.91 -9.16 -2.15
CA ALA A 122 -7.44 -8.69 -3.42
C ALA A 122 -6.73 -7.40 -3.87
N LEU A 123 -6.52 -6.44 -2.97
CA LEU A 123 -5.76 -5.21 -3.27
C LEU A 123 -4.33 -5.52 -3.69
N LEU A 124 -3.62 -6.39 -2.97
CA LEU A 124 -2.25 -6.77 -3.34
C LEU A 124 -2.21 -7.45 -4.72
N LYS A 125 -3.23 -8.25 -5.05
CA LYS A 125 -3.34 -8.89 -6.37
C LYS A 125 -3.56 -7.85 -7.47
N GLU A 126 -4.46 -6.88 -7.27
CA GLU A 126 -4.66 -5.77 -8.22
C GLU A 126 -3.38 -4.96 -8.43
N ILE A 127 -2.65 -4.66 -7.35
CA ILE A 127 -1.36 -3.96 -7.42
C ILE A 127 -0.35 -4.78 -8.21
N SER A 128 -0.24 -6.10 -7.98
CA SER A 128 0.66 -6.97 -8.75
C SER A 128 0.31 -6.96 -10.24
N HIS A 129 -0.97 -7.02 -10.57
CA HIS A 129 -1.46 -7.03 -11.94
C HIS A 129 -1.03 -5.77 -12.71
N ILE A 130 -1.23 -4.60 -12.10
CA ILE A 130 -0.77 -3.30 -12.63
C ILE A 130 0.74 -3.28 -12.87
N ARG A 131 1.52 -3.87 -11.96
CA ARG A 131 2.98 -3.92 -12.07
C ARG A 131 3.48 -4.85 -13.17
N GLU A 132 2.74 -5.92 -13.41
CA GLU A 132 3.06 -6.92 -14.43
C GLU A 132 2.64 -6.46 -15.84
N GLY A 133 1.90 -5.35 -15.97
CA GLY A 133 1.45 -4.82 -17.26
C GLY A 133 0.31 -5.63 -17.87
N ALA A 134 -0.32 -6.51 -17.10
CA ALA A 134 -1.61 -7.08 -17.46
C ALA A 134 -2.66 -6.11 -16.91
N ILE A 135 -3.32 -5.36 -17.79
CA ILE A 135 -4.48 -4.53 -17.46
C ILE A 135 -5.60 -4.92 -18.42
#